data_AF-A0A523TG18-F1
#
_entry.id   AF-A0A523TG18-F1
#
_cell.length_a   1.000
_cell.length_b   1.000
_cell.length_c   1.000
_cell.angle_alpha   90.00
_cell.angle_beta   90.00
_cell.angle_gamma   90.00
#
_symmetry.space_group_name_H-M   'P 1'
#
loop_
_entity.id
_entity.type
_entity.pdbx_description
1 polymer ?
#
loop_
_entity_poly.entity_id
_entity_poly.type
_entity_poly.pdbx_seq_one_letter_code
_entity_poly.pdbx_strand_id
1 'polypeptide(L)'
;MSNRTLKLVAIIAVVAIIFSAFNTYLILDSIRAQEQLNTQEERINELETSLEQFSAQSEQLEELQGALDAQEERLNELQSVLDDVAVQAEQLDAQEEQISELQTAINDTKDNLAEATSALSNLANQISALNQSTSTGLAEIGATLESLEGIISEISGLEEIVDQLLRQTPAEVYAATYRSVVVIRTSIGQGSGFLFNNQNTIVTNYHVVTNETDIEIEFFDRTRTQATVIGSDAYSDIAVLSVSSAPAEVESLSLSNQSVGIGQQVVAIGNPLGLTESLSVGYISQVNRLLNLEPIIVPILQLDLTIAPGSSGGPLLDLYGNVVGITNAGTDVGFNFAVPVNILKRVIPSLIDEGDYKHPFVGVSIVALTPEAIDFWNILNVDAYQTGLLVMDVVSGYPAEEAGLMSAVSTTAPDGSPGYTAMDIVMAIDGHTTFTIEDWSAYMEVEVSPGQVVTLTLWRSGVTSSVAVTTTERPPYLE
;
A
#
# COMPACT_ATOMS: atom_id res chain seq x y z
N MET A 1 -173.53 92.46 45.40
CA MET A 1 -172.30 91.65 45.24
C MET A 1 -171.12 92.59 45.13
N SER A 2 -170.13 92.46 46.01
CA SER A 2 -169.06 93.46 46.19
C SER A 2 -167.69 92.94 45.75
N ASN A 3 -167.07 93.77 44.91
CA ASN A 3 -165.78 93.73 44.23
C ASN A 3 -164.54 93.80 45.17
N ARG A 4 -164.67 93.45 46.46
CA ARG A 4 -163.60 93.67 47.46
C ARG A 4 -162.86 92.41 47.90
N THR A 5 -163.50 91.24 47.92
CA THR A 5 -162.85 90.01 48.40
C THR A 5 -161.92 89.37 47.37
N LEU A 6 -162.16 89.57 46.07
CA LEU A 6 -161.33 89.02 44.98
C LEU A 6 -159.93 89.66 44.92
N LYS A 7 -159.75 90.89 45.42
CA LYS A 7 -158.45 91.59 45.41
C LYS A 7 -157.56 91.25 46.61
N LEU A 8 -158.13 90.97 47.79
CA LEU A 8 -157.33 90.72 49.00
C LEU A 8 -156.67 89.33 48.98
N VAL A 9 -157.40 88.31 48.49
CA VAL A 9 -156.88 86.94 48.39
C VAL A 9 -155.76 86.85 47.34
N ALA A 10 -155.83 87.63 46.26
CA ALA A 10 -154.79 87.67 45.24
C ALA A 10 -153.48 88.28 45.76
N ILE A 11 -153.52 89.33 46.60
CA ILE A 11 -152.31 90.00 47.10
C ILE A 11 -151.57 89.11 48.12
N ILE A 12 -152.29 88.44 49.03
CA ILE A 12 -151.67 87.54 50.02
C ILE A 12 -151.02 86.33 49.32
N ALA A 13 -151.65 85.81 48.27
CA ALA A 13 -151.06 84.73 47.48
C ALA A 13 -149.76 85.17 46.78
N VAL A 14 -149.72 86.38 46.21
CA VAL A 14 -148.51 86.89 45.52
C VAL A 14 -147.35 87.12 46.49
N VAL A 15 -147.60 87.65 47.70
CA VAL A 15 -146.53 87.88 48.70
C VAL A 15 -145.98 86.55 49.24
N ALA A 16 -146.84 85.55 49.49
CA ALA A 16 -146.41 84.22 49.93
C ALA A 16 -145.56 83.50 48.84
N ILE A 17 -145.91 83.68 47.57
CA ILE A 17 -145.15 83.11 46.44
C ILE A 17 -143.76 83.76 46.34
N ILE A 18 -143.65 85.08 46.54
CA ILE A 18 -142.35 85.78 46.50
C ILE A 18 -141.45 85.36 47.66
N PHE A 19 -141.99 85.22 48.88
CA PHE A 19 -141.20 84.80 50.04
C PHE A 19 -140.73 83.34 49.93
N SER A 20 -141.58 82.47 49.38
CA SER A 20 -141.20 81.09 49.05
C SER A 20 -140.08 81.07 48.01
N ALA A 21 -140.18 81.87 46.94
CA ALA A 21 -139.16 81.92 45.90
C ALA A 21 -137.81 82.43 46.42
N PHE A 22 -137.80 83.41 47.33
CA PHE A 22 -136.56 83.95 47.91
C PHE A 22 -135.86 82.97 48.85
N ASN A 23 -136.60 82.24 49.68
CA ASN A 23 -136.02 81.21 50.55
C ASN A 23 -135.47 80.02 49.74
N THR A 24 -136.16 79.66 48.65
CA THR A 24 -135.67 78.66 47.69
C THR A 24 -134.37 79.11 47.02
N TYR A 25 -134.21 80.39 46.69
CA TYR A 25 -132.97 80.92 46.11
C TYR A 25 -131.77 80.83 47.05
N LEU A 26 -131.93 81.21 48.34
CA LEU A 26 -130.83 81.15 49.31
C LEU A 26 -130.35 79.73 49.61
N ILE A 27 -131.26 78.75 49.62
CA ILE A 27 -130.90 77.32 49.76
C ILE A 27 -130.19 76.81 48.51
N LEU A 28 -130.63 77.23 47.31
CA LEU A 28 -129.96 76.88 46.06
C LEU A 28 -128.55 77.46 45.95
N ASP A 29 -128.32 78.67 46.49
CA ASP A 29 -127.01 79.32 46.46
C ASP A 29 -126.00 78.67 47.42
N SER A 30 -126.44 78.24 48.62
CA SER A 30 -125.57 77.49 49.54
C SER A 30 -125.24 76.10 49.03
N ILE A 31 -126.18 75.43 48.34
CA ILE A 31 -125.94 74.16 47.66
C ILE A 31 -124.90 74.34 46.55
N ARG A 32 -124.99 75.41 45.74
CA ARG A 32 -123.98 75.69 44.69
C ARG A 32 -122.58 75.93 45.24
N ALA A 33 -122.46 76.62 46.37
CA ALA A 33 -121.17 76.86 47.01
C ALA A 33 -120.53 75.55 47.53
N GLN A 34 -121.33 74.64 48.08
CA GLN A 34 -120.86 73.32 48.53
C GLN A 34 -120.47 72.43 47.34
N GLU A 35 -121.20 72.52 46.24
CA GLU A 35 -120.92 71.80 44.98
C GLU A 35 -119.56 72.24 44.40
N GLN A 36 -119.24 73.53 44.43
CA GLN A 36 -117.93 74.04 43.96
C GLN A 36 -116.75 73.56 44.82
N LEU A 37 -116.91 73.47 46.15
CA LEU A 37 -115.86 72.97 47.04
C LEU A 37 -115.59 71.48 46.83
N ASN A 38 -116.64 70.66 46.73
CA ASN A 38 -116.49 69.25 46.41
C ASN A 38 -115.79 69.04 45.05
N THR A 39 -116.10 69.89 44.06
CA THR A 39 -115.44 69.85 42.74
C THR A 39 -113.94 70.21 42.83
N GLN A 40 -113.54 71.10 43.74
CA GLN A 40 -112.12 71.43 43.93
C GLN A 40 -111.36 70.34 44.68
N GLU A 41 -111.98 69.70 45.66
CA GLU A 41 -111.39 68.58 46.40
C GLU A 41 -111.17 67.36 45.47
N GLU A 42 -112.13 67.10 44.57
CA GLU A 42 -111.99 66.08 43.52
C GLU A 42 -110.81 66.38 42.57
N ARG A 43 -110.62 67.64 42.16
CA ARG A 43 -109.48 68.06 41.35
C ARG A 43 -108.12 67.93 42.05
N ILE A 44 -108.07 68.15 43.36
CA ILE A 44 -106.82 67.99 44.13
C ILE A 44 -106.45 66.52 44.20
N ASN A 45 -107.41 65.63 44.46
CA ASN A 45 -107.17 64.19 44.46
C ASN A 45 -106.74 63.67 43.07
N GLU A 46 -107.32 64.20 41.98
CA GLU A 46 -106.88 63.89 40.62
C GLU A 46 -105.43 64.33 40.35
N LEU A 47 -105.02 65.49 40.88
CA LEU A 47 -103.66 66.01 40.73
C LEU A 47 -102.64 65.23 41.56
N GLU A 48 -102.96 64.83 42.79
CA GLU A 48 -102.11 63.96 43.61
C GLU A 48 -101.91 62.59 42.93
N THR A 49 -102.99 62.01 42.41
CA THR A 49 -102.92 60.75 41.63
C THR A 49 -102.03 60.91 40.39
N SER A 50 -102.13 62.05 39.70
CA SER A 50 -101.29 62.33 38.52
C SER A 50 -99.82 62.54 38.88
N LEU A 51 -99.53 63.12 40.05
CA LEU A 51 -98.16 63.34 40.54
C LEU A 51 -97.49 62.01 40.93
N GLU A 52 -98.22 61.11 41.60
CA GLU A 52 -97.76 59.75 41.89
C GLU A 52 -97.49 58.96 40.60
N GLN A 53 -98.35 59.09 39.58
CA GLN A 53 -98.09 58.49 38.26
C GLN A 53 -96.83 59.05 37.60
N PHE A 54 -96.57 60.35 37.73
CA PHE A 54 -95.39 60.98 37.16
C PHE A 54 -94.10 60.58 37.88
N SER A 55 -94.13 60.44 39.22
CA SER A 55 -92.96 59.94 39.96
C SER A 55 -92.65 58.49 39.59
N ALA A 56 -93.68 57.64 39.46
CA ALA A 56 -93.52 56.26 39.01
C ALA A 56 -92.96 56.16 37.58
N GLN A 57 -93.38 57.05 36.67
CA GLN A 57 -92.80 57.14 35.31
C GLN A 57 -91.34 57.60 35.32
N SER A 58 -90.97 58.54 36.21
CA SER A 58 -89.59 58.98 36.35
C SER A 58 -88.68 57.84 36.84
N GLU A 59 -89.16 57.04 37.78
CA GLU A 59 -88.43 55.87 38.30
C GLU A 59 -88.25 54.80 37.20
N GLN A 60 -89.29 54.53 36.40
CA GLN A 60 -89.18 53.65 35.22
C GLN A 60 -88.19 54.16 34.17
N LEU A 61 -88.09 55.48 33.96
CA LEU A 61 -87.14 56.07 33.03
C LEU A 61 -85.69 55.91 33.50
N GLU A 62 -85.45 56.02 34.81
CA GLU A 62 -84.12 55.79 35.39
C GLU A 62 -83.72 54.30 35.29
N GLU A 63 -84.66 53.39 35.51
CA GLU A 63 -84.45 51.94 35.30
C GLU A 63 -84.17 51.61 33.82
N LEU A 64 -84.89 52.24 32.88
CA LEU A 64 -84.65 52.12 31.44
C LEU A 64 -83.28 52.67 31.02
N GLN A 65 -82.83 53.78 31.62
CA GLN A 65 -81.51 54.33 31.37
C GLN A 65 -80.41 53.38 31.86
N GLY A 66 -80.56 52.82 33.07
CA GLY A 66 -79.63 51.81 33.58
C GLY A 66 -79.59 50.54 32.71
N ALA A 67 -80.74 50.12 32.18
CA ALA A 67 -80.80 49.00 31.24
C ALA A 67 -80.14 49.33 29.87
N LEU A 68 -80.20 50.59 29.42
CA LEU A 68 -79.56 51.05 28.20
C LEU A 68 -78.03 51.09 28.35
N ASP A 69 -77.53 51.63 29.46
CA ASP A 69 -76.09 51.69 29.75
C ASP A 69 -75.50 50.27 29.84
N ALA A 70 -76.23 49.32 30.46
CA ALA A 70 -75.84 47.91 30.51
C ALA A 70 -75.86 47.24 29.12
N GLN A 71 -76.73 47.67 28.20
CA GLN A 71 -76.73 47.19 26.81
C GLN A 71 -75.57 47.78 26.00
N GLU A 72 -75.18 49.03 26.25
CA GLU A 72 -74.03 49.66 25.60
C GLU A 72 -72.72 49.00 26.05
N GLU A 73 -72.58 48.67 27.33
CA GLU A 73 -71.44 47.89 27.84
C GLU A 73 -71.36 46.51 27.16
N ARG A 74 -72.49 45.79 27.07
CA ARG A 74 -72.57 44.51 26.33
C ARG A 74 -72.24 44.66 24.85
N LEU A 75 -72.62 45.76 24.21
CA LEU A 75 -72.32 46.02 22.81
C LEU A 75 -70.80 46.21 22.63
N ASN A 76 -70.15 46.93 23.54
CA ASN A 76 -68.70 47.12 23.53
C ASN A 76 -67.94 45.81 23.79
N GLU A 77 -68.41 44.97 24.71
CA GLU A 77 -67.86 43.62 24.92
C GLU A 77 -68.00 42.75 23.66
N LEU A 78 -69.17 42.76 23.02
CA LEU A 78 -69.40 42.02 21.77
C LEU A 78 -68.52 42.53 20.62
N GLN A 79 -68.30 43.84 20.54
CA GLN A 79 -67.40 44.44 19.56
C GLN A 79 -65.97 43.95 19.75
N SER A 80 -65.48 43.92 21.01
CA SER A 80 -64.16 43.38 21.34
C SER A 80 -64.02 41.91 20.96
N VAL A 81 -65.04 41.10 21.24
CA VAL A 81 -65.06 39.68 20.84
C VAL A 81 -65.04 39.54 19.32
N LEU A 82 -65.75 40.40 18.59
CA LEU A 82 -65.77 40.38 17.14
C LEU A 82 -64.39 40.72 16.54
N ASP A 83 -63.69 41.70 17.12
CA ASP A 83 -62.33 42.06 16.72
C ASP A 83 -61.34 40.90 16.97
N ASP A 84 -61.42 40.23 18.12
CA ASP A 84 -60.60 39.05 18.42
C ASP A 84 -60.88 37.89 17.44
N VAL A 85 -62.15 37.67 17.08
CA VAL A 85 -62.55 36.65 16.09
C VAL A 85 -62.03 37.01 14.70
N ALA A 86 -62.02 38.28 14.32
CA ALA A 86 -61.47 38.72 13.04
C ALA A 86 -59.96 38.46 12.95
N VAL A 87 -59.20 38.72 14.04
CA VAL A 87 -57.77 38.40 14.11
C VAL A 87 -57.53 36.89 14.03
N GLN A 88 -58.35 36.07 14.71
CA GLN A 88 -58.25 34.61 14.61
C GLN A 88 -58.56 34.08 13.21
N ALA A 89 -59.52 34.69 12.50
CA ALA A 89 -59.82 34.34 11.11
C ALA A 89 -58.64 34.61 10.18
N GLU A 90 -57.98 35.76 10.30
CA GLU A 90 -56.78 36.08 9.52
C GLU A 90 -55.62 35.11 9.81
N GLN A 91 -55.45 34.70 11.08
CA GLN A 91 -54.47 33.67 11.45
C GLN A 91 -54.79 32.30 10.85
N LEU A 92 -56.06 31.92 10.76
CA LEU A 92 -56.48 30.66 10.12
C LEU A 92 -56.22 30.69 8.61
N ASP A 93 -56.53 31.80 7.94
CA ASP A 93 -56.24 31.97 6.51
C ASP A 93 -54.74 31.82 6.23
N ALA A 94 -53.88 32.42 7.07
CA ALA A 94 -52.42 32.26 6.96
C ALA A 94 -51.95 30.81 7.22
N GLN A 95 -52.60 30.09 8.13
CA GLN A 95 -52.32 28.67 8.37
C GLN A 95 -52.77 27.78 7.20
N GLU A 96 -53.90 28.08 6.56
CA GLU A 96 -54.36 27.37 5.37
C GLU A 96 -53.38 27.54 4.20
N GLU A 97 -52.84 28.74 4.01
CA GLU A 97 -51.80 29.00 3.01
C GLU A 97 -50.53 28.18 3.28
N GLN A 98 -50.03 28.17 4.53
CA GLN A 98 -48.89 27.35 4.92
C GLN A 98 -49.13 25.85 4.72
N ILE A 99 -50.33 25.35 5.03
CA ILE A 99 -50.70 23.96 4.79
C ILE A 99 -50.68 23.64 3.29
N SER A 100 -51.17 24.55 2.45
CA SER A 100 -51.14 24.39 0.99
C SER A 100 -49.71 24.32 0.44
N GLU A 101 -48.82 25.20 0.92
CA GLU A 101 -47.40 25.17 0.55
C GLU A 101 -46.73 23.86 0.98
N LEU A 102 -46.98 23.40 2.21
CA LEU A 102 -46.45 22.13 2.71
C LEU A 102 -46.97 20.93 1.93
N GLN A 103 -48.25 20.92 1.52
CA GLN A 103 -48.81 19.86 0.68
C GLN A 103 -48.14 19.81 -0.69
N THR A 104 -47.87 20.96 -1.30
CA THR A 104 -47.12 21.04 -2.56
C THR A 104 -45.70 20.47 -2.38
N ALA A 105 -44.98 20.91 -1.35
CA ALA A 105 -43.63 20.42 -1.06
C ALA A 105 -43.58 18.90 -0.78
N ILE A 106 -44.59 18.35 -0.10
CA ILE A 106 -44.73 16.90 0.14
C ILE A 106 -44.92 16.15 -1.18
N ASN A 107 -45.76 16.65 -2.09
CA ASN A 107 -45.99 16.02 -3.38
C ASN A 107 -44.71 16.04 -4.24
N ASP A 108 -44.02 17.18 -4.30
CA ASP A 108 -42.75 17.29 -5.03
C ASP A 108 -41.69 16.32 -4.46
N THR A 109 -41.61 16.21 -3.13
CA THR A 109 -40.69 15.27 -2.46
C THR A 109 -41.04 13.81 -2.77
N LYS A 110 -42.34 13.48 -2.85
CA LYS A 110 -42.82 12.15 -3.18
C LYS A 110 -42.46 11.77 -4.62
N ASP A 111 -42.59 12.70 -5.55
CA ASP A 111 -42.23 12.48 -6.95
C ASP A 111 -40.72 12.29 -7.11
N ASN A 112 -39.91 13.15 -6.47
CA ASN A 112 -38.46 12.98 -6.40
C ASN A 112 -38.04 11.62 -5.81
N LEU A 113 -38.73 11.15 -4.77
CA LEU A 113 -38.48 9.84 -4.16
C LEU A 113 -38.82 8.68 -5.12
N ALA A 114 -39.89 8.81 -5.91
CA ALA A 114 -40.27 7.82 -6.92
C ALA A 114 -39.22 7.73 -8.06
N GLU A 115 -38.71 8.88 -8.51
CA GLU A 115 -37.61 8.94 -9.48
C GLU A 115 -36.33 8.32 -8.93
N ALA A 116 -35.93 8.67 -7.71
CA ALA A 116 -34.76 8.09 -7.04
C ALA A 116 -34.88 6.57 -6.88
N THR A 117 -36.07 6.07 -6.54
CA THR A 117 -36.33 4.63 -6.41
C THR A 117 -36.16 3.90 -7.74
N SER A 118 -36.66 4.50 -8.83
CA SER A 118 -36.52 3.97 -10.18
C SER A 118 -35.06 3.98 -10.65
N ALA A 119 -34.32 5.05 -10.35
CA ALA A 119 -32.87 5.13 -10.63
C ALA A 119 -32.08 4.06 -9.87
N LEU A 120 -32.38 3.83 -8.58
CA LEU A 120 -31.76 2.78 -7.78
C LEU A 120 -32.07 1.37 -8.32
N SER A 121 -33.31 1.13 -8.78
CA SER A 121 -33.67 -0.14 -9.41
C SER A 121 -32.88 -0.39 -10.70
N ASN A 122 -32.73 0.63 -11.55
CA ASN A 122 -31.92 0.54 -12.76
C ASN A 122 -30.45 0.26 -12.44
N LEU A 123 -29.89 0.94 -11.45
CA LEU A 123 -28.52 0.72 -11.01
C LEU A 123 -28.31 -0.71 -10.47
N ALA A 124 -29.25 -1.23 -9.68
CA ALA A 124 -29.20 -2.61 -9.17
C ALA A 124 -29.19 -3.64 -10.32
N ASN A 125 -29.99 -3.41 -11.36
CA ASN A 125 -30.00 -4.26 -12.55
C ASN A 125 -28.67 -4.20 -13.31
N GLN A 126 -28.08 -3.00 -13.46
CA GLN A 126 -26.76 -2.83 -14.09
C GLN A 126 -25.65 -3.53 -13.30
N ILE A 127 -25.63 -3.40 -11.97
CA ILE A 127 -24.67 -4.10 -11.11
C ILE A 127 -24.81 -5.61 -11.25
N SER A 128 -26.04 -6.12 -11.31
CA SER A 128 -26.30 -7.55 -11.48
C SER A 128 -25.78 -8.07 -12.82
N ALA A 129 -26.01 -7.33 -13.91
CA ALA A 129 -25.49 -7.68 -15.24
C ALA A 129 -23.95 -7.63 -15.28
N LEU A 130 -23.35 -6.62 -14.66
CA LEU A 130 -21.90 -6.50 -14.57
C LEU A 130 -21.27 -7.66 -13.78
N ASN A 131 -21.88 -8.03 -12.66
CA ASN A 131 -21.44 -9.19 -11.85
C ASN A 131 -21.51 -10.49 -12.64
N GLN A 132 -22.57 -10.69 -13.42
CA GLN A 132 -22.71 -11.87 -14.28
C GLN A 132 -21.61 -11.89 -15.36
N SER A 133 -21.42 -10.78 -16.07
CA SER A 133 -20.37 -10.67 -17.10
C SER A 133 -18.98 -10.88 -16.52
N THR A 134 -18.71 -10.36 -15.32
CA THR A 134 -17.42 -10.52 -14.64
C THR A 134 -17.20 -11.98 -14.22
N SER A 135 -18.24 -12.64 -13.69
CA SER A 135 -18.19 -14.06 -13.33
C SER A 135 -17.91 -14.95 -14.54
N THR A 136 -18.56 -14.70 -15.67
CA THR A 136 -18.29 -15.42 -16.92
C THR A 136 -16.85 -15.19 -17.41
N GLY A 137 -16.39 -13.93 -17.42
CA GLY A 137 -15.01 -13.62 -17.80
C GLY A 137 -13.96 -14.30 -16.91
N LEU A 138 -14.20 -14.36 -15.60
CA LEU A 138 -13.32 -15.06 -14.66
C LEU A 138 -13.31 -16.58 -14.90
N ALA A 139 -14.45 -17.18 -15.25
CA ALA A 139 -14.51 -18.60 -15.59
C ALA A 139 -13.74 -18.93 -16.89
N GLU A 140 -13.83 -18.07 -17.90
CA GLU A 140 -13.08 -18.21 -19.15
C GLU A 140 -11.56 -18.07 -18.92
N ILE A 141 -11.15 -17.12 -18.07
CA ILE A 141 -9.74 -16.99 -17.65
C ILE A 141 -9.28 -18.25 -16.91
N GLY A 142 -10.10 -18.78 -15.99
CA GLY A 142 -9.80 -20.02 -15.26
C GLY A 142 -9.57 -21.21 -16.19
N ALA A 143 -10.45 -21.42 -17.18
CA ALA A 143 -10.29 -22.48 -18.17
C ALA A 143 -9.04 -22.30 -19.05
N THR A 144 -8.69 -21.05 -19.36
CA THR A 144 -7.46 -20.74 -20.11
C THR A 144 -6.21 -21.05 -19.28
N LEU A 145 -6.21 -20.73 -17.98
CA LEU A 145 -5.12 -21.06 -17.07
C LEU A 145 -4.92 -22.57 -16.95
N GLU A 146 -6.00 -23.35 -16.77
CA GLU A 146 -5.91 -24.82 -16.72
C GLU A 146 -5.31 -25.40 -18.01
N SER A 147 -5.68 -24.85 -19.17
CA SER A 147 -5.10 -25.26 -20.46
C SER A 147 -3.61 -24.92 -20.57
N LEU A 148 -3.19 -23.76 -20.06
CA LEU A 148 -1.78 -23.36 -20.07
C LEU A 148 -0.95 -24.22 -19.12
N GLU A 149 -1.47 -24.53 -17.93
CA GLU A 149 -0.82 -25.45 -16.99
C GLU A 149 -0.61 -26.85 -17.60
N GLY A 150 -1.59 -27.34 -18.36
CA GLY A 150 -1.46 -28.59 -19.11
C GLY A 150 -0.32 -28.55 -20.14
N ILE A 151 -0.25 -27.48 -20.95
CA ILE A 151 0.82 -27.30 -21.95
C ILE A 151 2.19 -27.20 -21.27
N ILE A 152 2.30 -26.46 -20.16
CA ILE A 152 3.55 -26.34 -19.40
C ILE A 152 4.02 -27.73 -18.95
N SER A 153 3.12 -28.55 -18.41
CA SER A 153 3.47 -29.92 -18.00
C SER A 153 3.96 -30.78 -19.18
N GLU A 154 3.37 -30.65 -20.36
CA GLU A 154 3.82 -31.36 -21.57
C GLU A 154 5.22 -30.90 -22.03
N ILE A 155 5.46 -29.59 -22.00
CA ILE A 155 6.77 -29.00 -22.36
C ILE A 155 7.85 -29.48 -21.39
N SER A 156 7.58 -29.48 -20.08
CA SER A 156 8.54 -29.97 -19.09
C SER A 156 8.88 -31.45 -19.30
N GLY A 157 7.91 -32.27 -19.71
CA GLY A 157 8.19 -33.66 -20.08
C GLY A 157 9.07 -33.81 -21.32
N LEU A 158 8.97 -32.89 -22.29
CA LEU A 158 9.83 -32.87 -23.47
C LEU A 158 11.27 -32.45 -23.14
N GLU A 159 11.46 -31.51 -22.23
CA GLU A 159 12.78 -31.07 -21.78
C GLU A 159 13.59 -32.25 -21.21
N GLU A 160 12.97 -33.09 -20.38
CA GLU A 160 13.62 -34.28 -19.81
C GLU A 160 14.02 -35.29 -20.91
N ILE A 161 13.15 -35.49 -21.92
CA ILE A 161 13.44 -36.38 -23.04
C ILE A 161 14.60 -35.84 -23.88
N VAL A 162 14.62 -34.53 -24.14
CA VAL A 162 15.70 -33.88 -24.90
C VAL A 162 17.02 -33.98 -24.13
N ASP A 163 17.00 -33.74 -22.81
CA ASP A 163 18.17 -33.91 -21.93
C ASP A 163 18.71 -35.35 -22.04
N GLN A 164 17.85 -36.35 -21.92
CA GLN A 164 18.24 -37.76 -22.05
C GLN A 164 18.81 -38.12 -23.43
N LEU A 165 18.32 -37.51 -24.51
CA LEU A 165 18.79 -37.78 -25.87
C LEU A 165 20.12 -37.11 -26.19
N LEU A 166 20.37 -35.92 -25.65
CA LEU A 166 21.57 -35.14 -25.91
C LEU A 166 22.71 -35.47 -24.94
N ARG A 167 22.39 -36.02 -23.76
CA ARG A 167 23.35 -36.37 -22.73
C ARG A 167 24.27 -37.48 -23.21
N GLN A 168 25.54 -37.13 -23.38
CA GLN A 168 26.59 -38.06 -23.78
C GLN A 168 27.11 -38.84 -22.56
N THR A 169 27.70 -40.00 -22.84
CA THR A 169 28.53 -40.70 -21.86
C THR A 169 29.85 -39.95 -21.67
N PRO A 170 30.53 -40.10 -20.50
CA PRO A 170 31.84 -39.50 -20.30
C PRO A 170 32.89 -39.87 -21.37
N ALA A 171 32.79 -41.07 -21.94
CA ALA A 171 33.67 -41.52 -23.01
C ALA A 171 33.41 -40.79 -24.34
N GLU A 172 32.15 -40.49 -24.66
CA GLU A 172 31.78 -39.71 -25.84
C GLU A 172 32.20 -38.24 -25.70
N VAL A 173 31.98 -37.64 -24.53
CA VAL A 173 32.47 -36.28 -24.22
C VAL A 173 33.99 -36.22 -24.39
N TYR A 174 34.71 -37.20 -23.82
CA TYR A 174 36.16 -37.29 -23.97
C TYR A 174 36.57 -37.37 -25.44
N ALA A 175 35.99 -38.31 -26.20
CA ALA A 175 36.34 -38.51 -27.60
C ALA A 175 36.09 -37.26 -28.46
N ALA A 176 35.07 -36.47 -28.13
CA ALA A 176 34.75 -35.23 -28.82
C ALA A 176 35.68 -34.06 -28.45
N THR A 177 36.18 -34.00 -27.22
CA THR A 177 36.80 -32.77 -26.66
C THR A 177 38.29 -32.87 -26.35
N TYR A 178 38.87 -34.07 -26.24
CA TYR A 178 40.26 -34.24 -25.77
C TYR A 178 41.30 -33.50 -26.64
N ARG A 179 41.04 -33.34 -27.95
CA ARG A 179 41.94 -32.63 -28.88
C ARG A 179 42.03 -31.14 -28.63
N SER A 180 41.00 -30.57 -27.99
CA SER A 180 40.92 -29.17 -27.63
C SER A 180 41.74 -28.84 -26.39
N VAL A 181 42.18 -29.86 -25.64
CA VAL A 181 42.96 -29.71 -24.41
C VAL A 181 44.44 -29.71 -24.75
N VAL A 182 45.16 -28.75 -24.18
CA VAL A 182 46.59 -28.55 -24.42
C VAL A 182 47.39 -28.73 -23.15
N VAL A 183 48.65 -29.09 -23.33
CA VAL A 183 49.67 -29.02 -22.29
C VAL A 183 50.31 -27.64 -22.33
N ILE A 184 50.42 -26.99 -21.18
CA ILE A 184 51.14 -25.72 -21.03
C ILE A 184 52.44 -26.00 -20.30
N ARG A 185 53.57 -25.63 -20.89
CA ARG A 185 54.91 -25.79 -20.31
C ARG A 185 55.51 -24.43 -20.04
N THR A 186 56.05 -24.27 -18.84
CA THR A 186 56.75 -23.06 -18.41
C THR A 186 58.10 -23.43 -17.81
N SER A 187 58.89 -22.44 -17.40
CA SER A 187 60.23 -22.70 -16.86
C SER A 187 60.21 -23.41 -15.51
N ILE A 188 59.12 -23.24 -14.75
CA ILE A 188 58.95 -23.77 -13.39
C ILE A 188 58.01 -24.96 -13.30
N GLY A 189 57.24 -25.28 -14.36
CA GLY A 189 56.24 -26.32 -14.27
C GLY A 189 55.48 -26.65 -15.55
N GLN A 190 54.39 -27.37 -15.34
CA GLN A 190 53.46 -27.78 -16.39
C GLN A 190 52.03 -27.69 -15.87
N GLY A 191 51.13 -27.20 -16.72
CA GLY A 191 49.69 -27.22 -16.52
C GLY A 191 48.93 -27.70 -17.75
N SER A 192 47.63 -27.46 -17.73
CA SER A 192 46.71 -27.73 -18.83
C SER A 192 46.00 -26.44 -19.26
N GLY A 193 45.42 -26.47 -20.44
CA GLY A 193 44.55 -25.41 -20.95
C GLY A 193 43.62 -25.99 -21.99
N PHE A 194 42.76 -25.16 -22.56
CA PHE A 194 41.92 -25.57 -23.69
C PHE A 194 41.69 -24.43 -24.67
N LEU A 195 41.51 -24.78 -25.93
CA LEU A 195 41.11 -23.83 -26.98
C LEU A 195 39.67 -23.36 -26.75
N PHE A 196 39.47 -22.04 -26.84
CA PHE A 196 38.24 -21.37 -26.50
C PHE A 196 37.77 -20.47 -27.65
N ASN A 197 36.51 -20.63 -28.07
CA ASN A 197 35.81 -19.90 -29.16
C ASN A 197 36.43 -19.96 -30.57
N ASN A 198 37.74 -20.13 -30.70
CA ASN A 198 38.47 -20.14 -31.95
C ASN A 198 39.75 -21.00 -31.82
N GLN A 199 40.50 -21.11 -32.91
CA GLN A 199 41.72 -21.93 -32.98
C GLN A 199 43.01 -21.21 -32.52
N ASN A 200 42.91 -20.04 -31.90
CA ASN A 200 44.08 -19.26 -31.49
C ASN A 200 44.05 -18.75 -30.03
N THR A 201 42.95 -18.95 -29.32
CA THR A 201 42.74 -18.47 -27.95
C THR A 201 42.68 -19.66 -27.00
N ILE A 202 43.55 -19.67 -26.00
CA ILE A 202 43.62 -20.72 -24.99
C ILE A 202 43.27 -20.13 -23.63
N VAL A 203 42.46 -20.84 -22.86
CA VAL A 203 42.12 -20.49 -21.48
C VAL A 203 42.83 -21.47 -20.53
N THR A 204 43.36 -20.94 -19.43
CA THR A 204 44.03 -21.69 -18.37
C THR A 204 43.92 -20.95 -17.03
N ASN A 205 44.59 -21.45 -15.99
CA ASN A 205 44.70 -20.74 -14.72
C ASN A 205 45.81 -19.70 -14.71
N TYR A 206 45.63 -18.61 -13.94
CA TYR A 206 46.64 -17.57 -13.74
C TYR A 206 47.94 -18.16 -13.16
N HIS A 207 47.84 -18.99 -12.13
CA HIS A 207 49.03 -19.55 -11.46
C HIS A 207 49.88 -20.46 -12.36
N VAL A 208 49.33 -20.96 -13.48
CA VAL A 208 50.07 -21.78 -14.46
C VAL A 208 51.05 -20.93 -15.26
N VAL A 209 50.75 -19.64 -15.46
CA VAL A 209 51.49 -18.75 -16.38
C VAL A 209 52.05 -17.49 -15.71
N THR A 210 51.71 -17.25 -14.44
CA THR A 210 52.19 -16.07 -13.70
C THR A 210 53.72 -16.03 -13.65
N ASN A 211 54.29 -14.84 -13.88
CA ASN A 211 55.73 -14.58 -13.90
C ASN A 211 56.55 -15.34 -14.96
N GLU A 212 55.89 -16.02 -15.91
CA GLU A 212 56.56 -16.80 -16.95
C GLU A 212 56.70 -16.00 -18.26
N THR A 213 57.92 -15.95 -18.81
CA THR A 213 58.21 -15.24 -20.06
C THR A 213 58.28 -16.15 -21.28
N ASP A 214 58.38 -17.47 -21.08
CA ASP A 214 58.52 -18.49 -22.12
C ASP A 214 57.46 -19.57 -21.88
N ILE A 215 56.35 -19.46 -22.62
CA ILE A 215 55.18 -20.33 -22.47
C ILE A 215 55.02 -21.16 -23.74
N GLU A 216 55.35 -22.44 -23.65
CA GLU A 216 55.20 -23.39 -24.75
C GLU A 216 53.89 -24.17 -24.61
N ILE A 217 53.11 -24.22 -25.68
CA ILE A 217 51.89 -25.00 -25.79
C ILE A 217 52.17 -26.27 -26.59
N GLU A 218 51.86 -27.43 -26.03
CA GLU A 218 51.93 -28.73 -26.70
C GLU A 218 50.50 -29.25 -26.95
N PHE A 219 50.16 -29.50 -28.22
CA PHE A 219 48.85 -30.01 -28.65
C PHE A 219 48.80 -31.55 -28.63
N PHE A 220 47.61 -32.12 -28.85
CA PHE A 220 47.37 -33.58 -28.85
C PHE A 220 48.25 -34.37 -29.85
N ASP A 221 48.68 -33.74 -30.95
CA ASP A 221 49.55 -34.33 -31.98
C ASP A 221 51.06 -34.16 -31.68
N ARG A 222 51.39 -33.64 -30.49
CA ARG A 222 52.75 -33.33 -30.01
C ARG A 222 53.42 -32.15 -30.69
N THR A 223 52.73 -31.44 -31.58
CA THR A 223 53.24 -30.17 -32.09
C THR A 223 53.29 -29.14 -30.98
N ARG A 224 54.28 -28.24 -31.08
CA ARG A 224 54.55 -27.22 -30.07
C ARG A 224 54.58 -25.84 -30.70
N THR A 225 54.06 -24.86 -29.98
CA THR A 225 54.09 -23.47 -30.39
C THR A 225 54.27 -22.56 -29.17
N GLN A 226 54.81 -21.38 -29.41
CA GLN A 226 54.93 -20.35 -28.39
C GLN A 226 53.60 -19.62 -28.21
N ALA A 227 53.27 -19.32 -26.95
CA ALA A 227 52.10 -18.53 -26.58
C ALA A 227 52.48 -17.18 -26.00
N THR A 228 51.54 -16.25 -26.08
CA THR A 228 51.61 -14.93 -25.45
C THR A 228 50.42 -14.74 -24.54
N VAL A 229 50.59 -14.11 -23.39
CA VAL A 229 49.48 -13.76 -22.50
C VAL A 229 48.70 -12.61 -23.14
N ILE A 230 47.39 -12.79 -23.34
CA ILE A 230 46.47 -11.73 -23.76
C ILE A 230 46.05 -10.92 -22.53
N GLY A 231 45.65 -11.62 -21.48
CA GLY A 231 45.24 -11.04 -20.22
C GLY A 231 45.18 -12.10 -19.13
N SER A 232 45.20 -11.64 -17.89
CA SER A 232 45.12 -12.52 -16.72
C SER A 232 44.51 -11.82 -15.52
N ASP A 233 43.88 -12.60 -14.67
CA ASP A 233 43.32 -12.14 -13.41
C ASP A 233 43.66 -13.11 -12.26
N ALA A 234 44.36 -12.57 -11.26
CA ALA A 234 44.80 -13.31 -10.10
C ALA A 234 43.63 -13.64 -9.15
N TYR A 235 42.61 -12.78 -9.08
CA TYR A 235 41.48 -12.92 -8.15
C TYR A 235 40.53 -14.06 -8.54
N SER A 236 40.39 -14.35 -9.83
CA SER A 236 39.66 -15.52 -10.32
C SER A 236 40.55 -16.71 -10.68
N ASP A 237 41.87 -16.55 -10.63
CA ASP A 237 42.85 -17.53 -11.12
C ASP A 237 42.64 -17.92 -12.59
N ILE A 238 42.36 -16.95 -13.48
CA ILE A 238 42.13 -17.17 -14.92
C ILE A 238 43.19 -16.43 -15.74
N ALA A 239 43.70 -17.08 -16.79
CA ALA A 239 44.50 -16.44 -17.82
C ALA A 239 44.03 -16.84 -19.22
N VAL A 240 44.20 -15.90 -20.16
CA VAL A 240 43.92 -16.10 -21.58
C VAL A 240 45.22 -15.92 -22.36
N LEU A 241 45.52 -16.89 -23.22
CA LEU A 241 46.72 -16.94 -24.04
C LEU A 241 46.36 -16.91 -25.52
N SER A 242 47.25 -16.37 -26.34
CA SER A 242 47.19 -16.43 -27.80
C SER A 242 48.31 -17.29 -28.35
N VAL A 243 47.97 -18.12 -29.35
CA VAL A 243 48.92 -18.89 -30.16
C VAL A 243 48.81 -18.52 -31.64
N SER A 244 49.92 -18.62 -32.38
CA SER A 244 49.95 -18.30 -33.81
C SER A 244 49.20 -19.30 -34.70
N SER A 245 49.15 -20.57 -34.27
CA SER A 245 48.47 -21.65 -34.99
C SER A 245 48.18 -22.83 -34.07
N ALA A 246 47.06 -23.51 -34.30
CA ALA A 246 46.74 -24.83 -33.77
C ALA A 246 46.62 -25.85 -34.91
N PRO A 247 46.73 -27.17 -34.65
CA PRO A 247 46.47 -28.20 -35.64
C PRO A 247 45.05 -28.12 -36.22
N ALA A 248 44.89 -28.49 -37.49
CA ALA A 248 43.63 -28.29 -38.24
C ALA A 248 42.46 -29.10 -37.67
N GLU A 249 42.75 -30.23 -37.04
CA GLU A 249 41.76 -31.15 -36.44
C GLU A 249 41.29 -30.70 -35.05
N VAL A 250 41.79 -29.58 -34.52
CA VAL A 250 41.35 -29.08 -33.22
C VAL A 250 40.14 -28.18 -33.36
N GLU A 251 39.12 -28.48 -32.58
CA GLU A 251 37.93 -27.64 -32.40
C GLU A 251 38.02 -26.91 -31.06
N SER A 252 37.49 -25.68 -31.00
CA SER A 252 37.43 -24.93 -29.74
C SER A 252 36.23 -25.36 -28.90
N LEU A 253 36.39 -25.30 -27.58
CA LEU A 253 35.29 -25.54 -26.65
C LEU A 253 34.45 -24.28 -26.44
N SER A 254 33.18 -24.50 -26.10
CA SER A 254 32.21 -23.46 -25.75
C SER A 254 31.89 -23.49 -24.27
N LEU A 255 31.57 -22.33 -23.68
CA LEU A 255 31.08 -22.27 -22.30
C LEU A 255 29.63 -22.77 -22.25
N SER A 256 29.28 -23.49 -21.19
CA SER A 256 27.90 -23.93 -20.96
C SER A 256 26.99 -22.73 -20.70
N ASN A 257 25.80 -22.74 -21.29
CA ASN A 257 24.77 -21.74 -21.02
C ASN A 257 23.96 -22.03 -19.75
N GLN A 258 24.10 -23.24 -19.19
CA GLN A 258 23.36 -23.67 -18.02
C GLN A 258 24.09 -23.31 -16.73
N SER A 259 23.32 -23.07 -15.67
CA SER A 259 23.83 -22.99 -14.31
C SER A 259 24.27 -24.37 -13.83
N VAL A 260 25.36 -24.41 -13.07
CA VAL A 260 25.83 -25.65 -12.46
C VAL A 260 25.15 -25.93 -11.13
N GLY A 261 24.95 -27.21 -10.80
CA GLY A 261 24.28 -27.63 -9.58
C GLY A 261 24.99 -28.76 -8.85
N ILE A 262 24.72 -28.89 -7.54
CA ILE A 262 25.19 -30.00 -6.72
C ILE A 262 24.65 -31.31 -7.28
N GLY A 263 25.50 -32.33 -7.38
CA GLY A 263 25.15 -33.65 -7.92
C GLY A 263 25.19 -33.74 -9.45
N GLN A 264 25.49 -32.64 -10.15
CA GLN A 264 25.70 -32.67 -11.60
C GLN A 264 26.94 -33.50 -11.92
N GLN A 265 26.78 -34.48 -12.83
CA GLN A 265 27.88 -35.29 -13.33
C GLN A 265 28.74 -34.47 -14.29
N VAL A 266 30.04 -34.49 -14.08
CA VAL A 266 31.01 -33.70 -14.83
C VAL A 266 32.23 -34.53 -15.21
N VAL A 267 32.91 -34.07 -16.25
CA VAL A 267 34.11 -34.68 -16.81
C VAL A 267 35.25 -33.68 -16.79
N ALA A 268 36.40 -34.06 -16.25
CA ALA A 268 37.62 -33.28 -16.33
C ALA A 268 38.60 -33.93 -17.31
N ILE A 269 39.22 -33.13 -18.16
CA ILE A 269 40.29 -33.57 -19.05
C ILE A 269 41.51 -32.70 -18.77
N GLY A 270 42.66 -33.33 -18.53
CA GLY A 270 43.89 -32.62 -18.24
C GLY A 270 45.11 -33.48 -18.46
N ASN A 271 46.29 -32.97 -18.11
CA ASN A 271 47.57 -33.61 -18.38
C ASN A 271 48.37 -33.85 -17.09
N PRO A 272 47.87 -34.68 -16.16
CA PRO A 272 48.50 -34.90 -14.87
C PRO A 272 49.88 -35.54 -15.04
N LEU A 273 50.91 -34.94 -14.45
CA LEU A 273 52.30 -35.45 -14.47
C LEU A 273 52.86 -35.72 -15.88
N GLY A 274 52.34 -35.05 -16.92
CA GLY A 274 52.73 -35.29 -18.31
C GLY A 274 52.08 -36.51 -18.96
N LEU A 275 51.19 -37.21 -18.27
CA LEU A 275 50.28 -38.20 -18.86
C LEU A 275 49.18 -37.45 -19.60
N THR A 276 49.37 -37.22 -20.90
CA THR A 276 48.48 -36.33 -21.64
C THR A 276 47.09 -36.91 -21.81
N GLU A 277 46.10 -36.01 -21.84
CA GLU A 277 44.69 -36.30 -22.12
C GLU A 277 44.06 -37.31 -21.13
N SER A 278 44.36 -37.17 -19.84
CA SER A 278 43.75 -38.03 -18.81
C SER A 278 42.31 -37.61 -18.53
N LEU A 279 41.40 -38.59 -18.63
CA LEU A 279 39.98 -38.46 -18.30
C LEU A 279 39.73 -38.72 -16.80
N SER A 280 39.04 -37.80 -16.13
CA SER A 280 38.47 -38.02 -14.79
C SER A 280 36.98 -37.69 -14.78
N VAL A 281 36.19 -38.48 -14.06
CA VAL A 281 34.72 -38.36 -14.02
C VAL A 281 34.27 -38.33 -12.58
N GLY A 282 33.30 -37.48 -12.28
CA GLY A 282 32.63 -37.47 -10.99
C GLY A 282 31.56 -36.41 -10.92
N TYR A 283 31.43 -35.74 -9.78
CA TYR A 283 30.30 -34.86 -9.52
C TYR A 283 30.72 -33.52 -8.91
N ILE A 284 29.89 -32.50 -9.12
CA ILE A 284 29.96 -31.26 -8.34
C ILE A 284 29.42 -31.54 -6.94
N SER A 285 30.27 -31.45 -5.92
CA SER A 285 29.91 -31.72 -4.52
C SER A 285 29.33 -30.49 -3.82
N GLN A 286 29.79 -29.30 -4.21
CA GLN A 286 29.32 -28.03 -3.64
C GLN A 286 29.52 -26.89 -4.64
N VAL A 287 28.64 -25.90 -4.59
CA VAL A 287 28.73 -24.64 -5.35
C VAL A 287 28.97 -23.46 -4.40
N ASN A 288 29.40 -22.33 -4.95
CA ASN A 288 29.60 -21.07 -4.20
C ASN A 288 30.51 -21.21 -2.97
N ARG A 289 31.55 -22.05 -3.06
CA ARG A 289 32.48 -22.21 -1.95
C ARG A 289 33.57 -21.13 -2.05
N LEU A 290 33.96 -20.52 -0.93
CA LEU A 290 35.19 -19.75 -0.87
C LEU A 290 36.29 -20.59 -0.24
N LEU A 291 37.49 -20.46 -0.78
CA LEU A 291 38.68 -21.04 -0.20
C LEU A 291 39.56 -19.90 0.30
N ASN A 292 40.21 -20.11 1.44
CA ASN A 292 41.21 -19.19 1.96
C ASN A 292 42.53 -19.40 1.21
N LEU A 293 42.52 -19.07 -0.08
CA LEU A 293 43.65 -19.21 -1.01
C LEU A 293 43.93 -17.84 -1.61
N GLU A 294 44.76 -17.04 -0.95
CA GLU A 294 45.19 -15.74 -1.50
C GLU A 294 45.91 -15.94 -2.85
N PRO A 295 45.61 -15.14 -3.90
CA PRO A 295 44.67 -14.01 -3.94
C PRO A 295 43.25 -14.36 -4.40
N ILE A 296 42.87 -15.63 -4.55
CA ILE A 296 41.58 -16.04 -5.10
C ILE A 296 40.44 -15.60 -4.17
N ILE A 297 39.52 -14.78 -4.70
CA ILE A 297 38.35 -14.26 -3.96
C ILE A 297 37.00 -14.69 -4.56
N VAL A 298 37.02 -15.29 -5.75
CA VAL A 298 35.80 -15.73 -6.43
C VAL A 298 35.26 -17.03 -5.82
N PRO A 299 33.93 -17.24 -5.85
CA PRO A 299 33.36 -18.54 -5.53
C PRO A 299 33.87 -19.64 -6.47
N ILE A 300 34.07 -20.83 -5.93
CA ILE A 300 34.53 -22.03 -6.66
C ILE A 300 33.52 -23.19 -6.56
N LEU A 301 33.69 -24.15 -7.46
CA LEU A 301 33.02 -25.46 -7.41
C LEU A 301 33.89 -26.44 -6.65
N GLN A 302 33.34 -27.17 -5.68
CA GLN A 302 34.00 -28.32 -5.10
C GLN A 302 33.65 -29.57 -5.92
N LEU A 303 34.65 -30.41 -6.16
CA LEU A 303 34.53 -31.59 -7.03
C LEU A 303 34.82 -32.89 -6.27
N ASP A 304 34.03 -33.91 -6.54
CA ASP A 304 34.27 -35.31 -6.18
C ASP A 304 34.74 -36.08 -7.42
N LEU A 305 35.97 -35.76 -7.85
CA LEU A 305 36.70 -36.47 -8.90
C LEU A 305 38.19 -36.23 -8.72
N THR A 306 39.02 -37.10 -9.29
CA THR A 306 40.48 -36.99 -9.17
C THR A 306 41.00 -35.85 -10.05
N ILE A 307 41.60 -34.84 -9.43
CA ILE A 307 42.46 -33.87 -10.09
C ILE A 307 43.88 -34.03 -9.51
N ALA A 308 44.89 -34.11 -10.37
CA ALA A 308 46.28 -34.30 -9.97
C ALA A 308 47.16 -33.17 -10.55
N PRO A 309 48.34 -32.89 -9.96
CA PRO A 309 49.25 -31.87 -10.47
C PRO A 309 49.53 -32.02 -11.97
N GLY A 310 49.40 -30.91 -12.70
CA GLY A 310 49.43 -30.87 -14.17
C GLY A 310 48.05 -30.78 -14.84
N SER A 311 46.96 -31.08 -14.12
CA SER A 311 45.59 -30.88 -14.60
C SER A 311 45.07 -29.44 -14.41
N SER A 312 45.71 -28.60 -13.58
CA SER A 312 45.32 -27.19 -13.41
C SER A 312 45.21 -26.48 -14.75
N GLY A 313 44.13 -25.74 -14.96
CA GLY A 313 43.81 -25.03 -16.19
C GLY A 313 43.04 -25.86 -17.22
N GLY A 314 42.89 -27.18 -17.00
CA GLY A 314 42.11 -28.05 -17.88
C GLY A 314 40.59 -27.84 -17.72
N PRO A 315 39.79 -28.11 -18.77
CA PRO A 315 38.35 -27.89 -18.74
C PRO A 315 37.64 -28.90 -17.82
N LEU A 316 36.66 -28.39 -17.08
CA LEU A 316 35.59 -29.17 -16.48
C LEU A 316 34.37 -29.07 -17.41
N LEU A 317 33.83 -30.20 -17.84
CA LEU A 317 32.81 -30.32 -18.88
C LEU A 317 31.51 -30.92 -18.33
N ASP A 318 30.38 -30.43 -18.81
CA ASP A 318 29.11 -31.15 -18.69
C ASP A 318 29.03 -32.33 -19.67
N LEU A 319 27.97 -33.13 -19.57
CA LEU A 319 27.74 -34.26 -20.47
C LEU A 319 27.26 -33.86 -21.87
N TYR A 320 27.28 -32.57 -22.19
CA TYR A 320 27.07 -32.03 -23.53
C TYR A 320 28.37 -31.59 -24.19
N GLY A 321 29.51 -31.70 -23.48
CA GLY A 321 30.81 -31.26 -23.95
C GLY A 321 31.04 -29.76 -23.83
N ASN A 322 30.23 -29.03 -23.06
CA ASN A 322 30.43 -27.61 -22.80
C ASN A 322 31.19 -27.40 -21.49
N VAL A 323 32.01 -26.35 -21.45
CA VAL A 323 32.83 -25.99 -20.29
C VAL A 323 31.93 -25.41 -19.20
N VAL A 324 31.91 -26.08 -18.05
CA VAL A 324 31.25 -25.65 -16.81
C VAL A 324 32.22 -25.08 -15.78
N GLY A 325 33.53 -25.22 -16.00
CA GLY A 325 34.56 -24.56 -15.20
C GLY A 325 36.00 -24.89 -15.63
N ILE A 326 36.97 -24.33 -14.92
CA ILE A 326 38.41 -24.58 -15.12
C ILE A 326 38.94 -25.27 -13.87
N THR A 327 39.46 -26.48 -14.02
CA THR A 327 39.95 -27.28 -12.89
C THR A 327 41.23 -26.69 -12.32
N ASN A 328 41.36 -26.71 -10.99
CA ASN A 328 42.57 -26.34 -10.27
C ASN A 328 43.04 -27.57 -9.47
N ALA A 329 44.29 -27.96 -9.69
CA ALA A 329 44.91 -29.13 -9.08
C ALA A 329 45.74 -28.78 -7.85
N GLY A 330 45.66 -29.65 -6.84
CA GLY A 330 46.70 -29.72 -5.81
C GLY A 330 46.61 -28.64 -4.75
N THR A 331 45.46 -28.51 -4.11
CA THR A 331 45.36 -27.66 -2.93
C THR A 331 45.54 -28.46 -1.66
N ASP A 332 46.34 -27.90 -0.74
CA ASP A 332 46.67 -28.52 0.56
C ASP A 332 45.43 -28.69 1.46
N VAL A 333 44.27 -28.22 1.01
CA VAL A 333 42.97 -28.29 1.72
C VAL A 333 42.22 -29.61 1.50
N GLY A 334 42.74 -30.53 0.67
CA GLY A 334 42.24 -31.91 0.58
C GLY A 334 40.99 -32.13 -0.28
N PHE A 335 40.61 -31.15 -1.11
CA PHE A 335 39.52 -31.26 -2.09
C PHE A 335 39.95 -30.68 -3.44
N ASN A 336 39.33 -31.15 -4.51
CA ASN A 336 39.53 -30.61 -5.86
C ASN A 336 38.48 -29.54 -6.14
N PHE A 337 38.85 -28.53 -6.92
CA PHE A 337 37.90 -27.48 -7.29
C PHE A 337 38.05 -27.01 -8.73
N ALA A 338 37.07 -26.22 -9.16
CA ALA A 338 37.10 -25.50 -10.42
C ALA A 338 36.55 -24.08 -10.27
N VAL A 339 37.08 -23.16 -11.07
CA VAL A 339 36.50 -21.84 -11.25
C VAL A 339 35.24 -21.99 -12.12
N PRO A 340 34.05 -21.57 -11.66
CA PRO A 340 32.78 -21.87 -12.32
C PRO A 340 32.50 -21.03 -13.57
N VAL A 341 31.71 -21.59 -14.49
CA VAL A 341 31.39 -20.96 -15.79
C VAL A 341 30.77 -19.56 -15.69
N ASN A 342 30.05 -19.24 -14.61
CA ASN A 342 29.50 -17.89 -14.38
C ASN A 342 30.61 -16.84 -14.20
N ILE A 343 31.71 -17.19 -13.51
CA ILE A 343 32.89 -16.33 -13.40
C ILE A 343 33.60 -16.26 -14.75
N LEU A 344 33.81 -17.40 -15.44
CA LEU A 344 34.44 -17.44 -16.76
C LEU A 344 33.75 -16.51 -17.77
N LYS A 345 32.41 -16.50 -17.80
CA LYS A 345 31.61 -15.66 -18.71
C LYS A 345 31.81 -14.17 -18.50
N ARG A 346 32.22 -13.76 -17.30
CA ARG A 346 32.48 -12.35 -16.96
C ARG A 346 33.94 -11.99 -17.19
N VAL A 347 34.85 -12.85 -16.73
CA VAL A 347 36.28 -12.60 -16.73
C VAL A 347 36.89 -12.74 -18.12
N ILE A 348 36.64 -13.85 -18.82
CA ILE A 348 37.32 -14.15 -20.10
C ILE A 348 37.13 -13.04 -21.15
N PRO A 349 35.91 -12.50 -21.39
CA PRO A 349 35.76 -11.39 -22.34
C PRO A 349 36.59 -10.16 -21.97
N SER A 350 36.61 -9.77 -20.70
CA SER A 350 37.41 -8.64 -20.22
C SER A 350 38.91 -8.88 -20.40
N LEU A 351 39.39 -10.11 -20.11
CA LEU A 351 40.79 -10.47 -20.34
C LEU A 351 41.18 -10.41 -21.82
N ILE A 352 40.24 -10.73 -22.73
CA ILE A 352 40.48 -10.64 -24.17
C ILE A 352 40.51 -9.18 -24.65
N ASP A 353 39.59 -8.35 -24.14
CA ASP A 353 39.38 -6.99 -24.65
C ASP A 353 40.29 -5.95 -23.98
N GLU A 354 40.52 -6.08 -22.66
CA GLU A 354 41.20 -5.09 -21.82
C GLU A 354 42.53 -5.60 -21.25
N GLY A 355 42.72 -6.92 -21.20
CA GLY A 355 43.91 -7.56 -20.63
C GLY A 355 43.84 -7.80 -19.11
N ASP A 356 42.86 -7.24 -18.43
CA ASP A 356 42.55 -7.48 -17.01
C ASP A 356 41.03 -7.51 -16.77
N TYR A 357 40.61 -7.86 -15.55
CA TYR A 357 39.22 -7.83 -15.12
C TYR A 357 39.07 -7.03 -13.83
N LYS A 358 38.09 -6.14 -13.79
CA LYS A 358 37.85 -5.22 -12.67
C LYS A 358 36.83 -5.82 -11.70
N HIS A 359 37.30 -6.29 -10.56
CA HIS A 359 36.43 -6.83 -9.51
C HIS A 359 35.67 -5.71 -8.78
N PRO A 360 34.38 -5.92 -8.46
CA PRO A 360 33.61 -4.94 -7.69
C PRO A 360 34.04 -4.91 -6.23
N PHE A 361 34.00 -3.71 -5.65
CA PHE A 361 34.42 -3.48 -4.27
C PHE A 361 33.61 -2.36 -3.62
N VAL A 362 33.23 -2.55 -2.36
CA VAL A 362 32.53 -1.51 -1.57
C VAL A 362 33.42 -0.87 -0.52
N GLY A 363 34.56 -1.48 -0.14
CA GLY A 363 35.42 -0.96 0.92
C GLY A 363 35.00 -1.34 2.33
N VAL A 364 34.66 -2.61 2.58
CA VAL A 364 34.41 -3.12 3.93
C VAL A 364 35.24 -4.35 4.23
N SER A 365 35.63 -4.51 5.49
CA SER A 365 36.00 -5.79 6.06
C SER A 365 34.80 -6.34 6.81
N ILE A 366 34.41 -7.57 6.49
CA ILE A 366 33.21 -8.22 7.06
C ILE A 366 33.57 -9.55 7.72
N VAL A 367 32.83 -9.89 8.76
CA VAL A 367 32.92 -11.19 9.45
C VAL A 367 31.52 -11.79 9.54
N ALA A 368 31.38 -13.05 9.15
CA ALA A 368 30.13 -13.77 9.33
C ALA A 368 29.85 -14.00 10.82
N LEU A 369 28.66 -13.65 11.27
CA LEU A 369 28.22 -13.89 12.63
C LEU A 369 27.74 -15.33 12.78
N THR A 370 28.52 -16.10 13.53
CA THR A 370 28.14 -17.38 14.11
C THR A 370 28.17 -17.27 15.64
N PRO A 371 27.53 -18.17 16.39
CA PRO A 371 27.65 -18.18 17.84
C PRO A 371 29.11 -18.19 18.32
N GLU A 372 29.98 -18.92 17.62
CA GLU A 372 31.41 -18.99 17.91
C GLU A 372 32.10 -17.65 17.61
N ALA A 373 31.77 -16.98 16.51
CA ALA A 373 32.34 -15.67 16.19
C ALA A 373 31.87 -14.59 17.18
N ILE A 374 30.60 -14.64 17.60
CA ILE A 374 30.03 -13.71 18.60
C ILE A 374 30.73 -13.88 19.95
N ASP A 375 30.94 -15.12 20.40
CA ASP A 375 31.65 -15.42 21.64
C ASP A 375 33.15 -15.05 21.53
N PHE A 376 33.82 -15.46 20.45
CA PHE A 376 35.25 -15.21 20.23
C PHE A 376 35.58 -13.71 20.16
N TRP A 377 34.79 -12.93 19.41
CA TRP A 377 34.95 -11.48 19.31
C TRP A 377 34.25 -10.72 20.44
N ASN A 378 33.52 -11.40 21.32
CA ASN A 378 32.83 -10.82 22.47
C ASN A 378 31.92 -9.65 22.06
N ILE A 379 30.97 -9.94 21.16
CA ILE A 379 30.06 -8.95 20.58
C ILE A 379 28.87 -8.74 21.52
N LEU A 380 28.78 -7.56 22.12
CA LEU A 380 28.01 -7.36 23.36
C LEU A 380 26.53 -6.99 23.18
N ASN A 381 26.14 -6.47 22.02
CA ASN A 381 24.82 -5.86 21.79
C ASN A 381 23.96 -6.63 20.78
N VAL A 382 24.25 -7.91 20.57
CA VAL A 382 23.51 -8.81 19.66
C VAL A 382 23.11 -10.07 20.41
N ASP A 383 22.06 -10.74 19.92
CA ASP A 383 21.69 -12.06 20.43
C ASP A 383 22.77 -13.10 20.09
N ALA A 384 22.95 -14.12 20.93
CA ALA A 384 23.95 -15.18 20.74
C ALA A 384 23.81 -15.99 19.43
N TYR A 385 22.67 -15.86 18.76
CA TYR A 385 22.35 -16.50 17.48
C TYR A 385 22.07 -15.47 16.38
N GLN A 386 22.53 -14.23 16.54
CA GLN A 386 22.45 -13.20 15.50
C GLN A 386 23.16 -13.71 14.24
N THR A 387 22.51 -13.52 13.09
CA THR A 387 23.05 -13.89 11.77
C THR A 387 23.37 -12.64 10.95
N GLY A 388 24.09 -12.84 9.84
CA GLY A 388 24.49 -11.77 8.93
C GLY A 388 26.00 -11.48 9.00
N LEU A 389 26.43 -10.47 8.27
CA LEU A 389 27.83 -10.12 8.12
C LEU A 389 28.13 -8.83 8.87
N LEU A 390 28.81 -8.94 10.01
CA LEU A 390 29.24 -7.78 10.78
C LEU A 390 30.29 -6.99 10.00
N VAL A 391 30.05 -5.70 9.81
CA VAL A 391 31.04 -4.77 9.27
C VAL A 391 32.09 -4.52 10.36
N MET A 392 33.26 -5.14 10.22
CA MET A 392 34.38 -4.99 11.15
C MET A 392 35.18 -3.73 10.89
N ASP A 393 35.34 -3.36 9.62
CA ASP A 393 36.06 -2.14 9.24
C ASP A 393 35.45 -1.53 7.97
N VAL A 394 35.56 -0.21 7.85
CA VAL A 394 35.15 0.55 6.66
C VAL A 394 36.38 1.27 6.13
N VAL A 395 36.77 0.93 4.91
CA VAL A 395 38.00 1.45 4.31
C VAL A 395 37.80 2.90 3.91
N SER A 396 38.64 3.79 4.44
CA SER A 396 38.54 5.22 4.16
C SER A 396 38.80 5.53 2.68
N GLY A 397 38.00 6.44 2.12
CA GLY A 397 38.02 6.82 0.71
C GLY A 397 37.31 5.84 -0.24
N TYR A 398 36.58 4.85 0.29
CA TYR A 398 35.81 3.89 -0.50
C TYR A 398 34.29 4.04 -0.31
N PRO A 399 33.48 3.47 -1.21
CA PRO A 399 32.04 3.70 -1.25
C PRO A 399 31.26 3.43 0.04
N ALA A 400 31.69 2.46 0.85
CA ALA A 400 31.07 2.16 2.12
C ALA A 400 31.16 3.33 3.11
N GLU A 401 32.29 4.05 3.14
CA GLU A 401 32.44 5.26 3.96
C GLU A 401 31.51 6.36 3.46
N GLU A 402 31.48 6.60 2.14
CA GLU A 402 30.61 7.60 1.51
C GLU A 402 29.12 7.32 1.74
N ALA A 403 28.74 6.05 1.73
CA ALA A 403 27.39 5.58 2.01
C ALA A 403 27.03 5.58 3.51
N GLY A 404 28.00 5.88 4.39
CA GLY A 404 27.78 5.97 5.82
C GLY A 404 27.60 4.62 6.50
N LEU A 405 28.30 3.57 6.04
CA LEU A 405 28.42 2.33 6.79
C LEU A 405 29.24 2.56 8.06
N MET A 406 28.90 1.84 9.11
CA MET A 406 29.49 1.95 10.44
C MET A 406 30.13 0.62 10.85
N SER A 407 31.43 0.65 11.09
CA SER A 407 32.17 -0.48 11.62
C SER A 407 31.85 -0.75 13.09
N ALA A 408 32.10 -1.99 13.52
CA ALA A 408 32.03 -2.37 14.93
C ALA A 408 32.96 -1.50 15.79
N VAL A 409 32.47 -1.08 16.95
CA VAL A 409 33.24 -0.22 17.87
C VAL A 409 33.86 -1.05 18.97
N SER A 410 35.18 -0.96 19.12
CA SER A 410 35.89 -1.62 20.21
C SER A 410 35.41 -1.09 21.57
N THR A 411 35.19 -2.01 22.50
CA THR A 411 34.67 -1.73 23.84
C THR A 411 35.27 -2.71 24.86
N THR A 412 34.85 -2.59 26.12
CA THR A 412 35.23 -3.49 27.21
C THR A 412 33.99 -4.20 27.75
N ALA A 413 34.05 -5.51 27.83
CA ALA A 413 32.98 -6.34 28.36
C ALA A 413 32.85 -6.22 29.88
N PRO A 414 31.72 -6.67 30.47
CA PRO A 414 31.50 -6.58 31.92
C PRO A 414 32.57 -7.27 32.79
N ASP A 415 33.25 -8.28 32.25
CA ASP A 415 34.34 -9.01 32.92
C ASP A 415 35.72 -8.36 32.75
N GLY A 416 35.80 -7.24 32.02
CA GLY A 416 37.03 -6.49 31.74
C GLY A 416 37.79 -6.94 30.49
N SER A 417 37.30 -7.95 29.75
CA SER A 417 37.91 -8.39 28.49
C SER A 417 37.61 -7.42 27.32
N PRO A 418 38.46 -7.36 26.28
CA PRO A 418 38.14 -6.63 25.05
C PRO A 418 36.91 -7.22 24.38
N GLY A 419 36.11 -6.38 23.73
CA GLY A 419 34.98 -6.81 22.92
C GLY A 419 34.58 -5.76 21.90
N TYR A 420 33.47 -6.01 21.21
CA TYR A 420 32.94 -5.11 20.18
C TYR A 420 31.46 -4.82 20.40
N THR A 421 31.05 -3.60 20.06
CA THR A 421 29.65 -3.24 19.85
C THR A 421 29.40 -3.26 18.36
N ALA A 422 28.53 -4.16 17.90
CA ALA A 422 28.12 -4.23 16.51
C ALA A 422 27.36 -2.95 16.13
N MET A 423 27.75 -2.34 15.02
CA MET A 423 27.05 -1.19 14.44
C MET A 423 26.22 -1.65 13.25
N ASP A 424 26.85 -1.91 12.11
CA ASP A 424 26.18 -2.48 10.94
C ASP A 424 26.42 -3.97 10.80
N ILE A 425 25.34 -4.71 10.60
CA ILE A 425 25.36 -6.11 10.17
C ILE A 425 24.61 -6.18 8.85
N VAL A 426 25.29 -6.56 7.78
CA VAL A 426 24.67 -6.77 6.47
C VAL A 426 23.84 -8.06 6.52
N MET A 427 22.56 -7.93 6.22
CA MET A 427 21.60 -9.03 6.19
C MET A 427 21.24 -9.46 4.76
N ALA A 428 21.33 -8.54 3.81
CA ALA A 428 21.08 -8.80 2.39
C ALA A 428 21.75 -7.76 1.48
N ILE A 429 22.00 -8.14 0.23
CA ILE A 429 22.42 -7.26 -0.87
C ILE A 429 21.40 -7.37 -2.01
N ASP A 430 20.82 -6.23 -2.43
CA ASP A 430 19.75 -6.16 -3.44
C ASP A 430 18.61 -7.17 -3.19
N GLY A 431 18.23 -7.32 -1.92
CA GLY A 431 17.20 -8.26 -1.48
C GLY A 431 17.63 -9.73 -1.39
N HIS A 432 18.86 -10.07 -1.80
CA HIS A 432 19.42 -11.41 -1.65
C HIS A 432 20.00 -11.56 -0.25
N THR A 433 19.38 -12.41 0.56
CA THR A 433 19.83 -12.69 1.92
C THR A 433 21.28 -13.18 1.93
N THR A 434 22.10 -12.64 2.83
CA THR A 434 23.54 -12.90 2.87
C THR A 434 23.93 -13.25 4.30
N PHE A 435 24.23 -14.52 4.56
CA PHE A 435 24.59 -14.99 5.90
C PHE A 435 26.08 -15.32 6.02
N THR A 436 26.72 -15.64 4.90
CA THR A 436 28.10 -16.10 4.83
C THR A 436 28.93 -15.19 3.93
N ILE A 437 30.25 -15.22 4.10
CA ILE A 437 31.16 -14.48 3.21
C ILE A 437 31.06 -15.06 1.80
N GLU A 438 30.79 -16.37 1.69
CA GLU A 438 30.49 -17.09 0.46
C GLU A 438 29.28 -16.50 -0.28
N ASP A 439 28.17 -16.25 0.40
CA ASP A 439 26.99 -15.60 -0.20
C ASP A 439 27.34 -14.21 -0.73
N TRP A 440 28.11 -13.45 0.06
CA TRP A 440 28.54 -12.10 -0.29
C TRP A 440 29.42 -12.10 -1.53
N SER A 441 30.49 -12.88 -1.54
CA SER A 441 31.41 -12.95 -2.68
C SER A 441 30.73 -13.56 -3.89
N ALA A 442 29.86 -14.55 -3.73
CA ALA A 442 29.11 -15.11 -4.85
C ALA A 442 28.22 -14.05 -5.52
N TYR A 443 27.49 -13.25 -4.73
CA TYR A 443 26.68 -12.18 -5.30
C TYR A 443 27.54 -11.08 -5.95
N MET A 444 28.55 -10.59 -5.22
CA MET A 444 29.42 -9.52 -5.70
C MET A 444 30.12 -9.92 -7.01
N GLU A 445 30.71 -11.10 -7.08
CA GLU A 445 31.53 -11.52 -8.23
C GLU A 445 30.70 -11.97 -9.45
N VAL A 446 29.45 -12.42 -9.24
CA VAL A 446 28.60 -12.95 -10.31
C VAL A 446 27.59 -11.93 -10.81
N GLU A 447 27.10 -11.03 -9.95
CA GLU A 447 25.97 -10.13 -10.27
C GLU A 447 26.35 -8.65 -10.31
N VAL A 448 27.49 -8.24 -9.74
CA VAL A 448 27.82 -6.82 -9.55
C VAL A 448 29.02 -6.42 -10.40
N SER A 449 28.96 -5.27 -11.07
CA SER A 449 30.12 -4.67 -11.75
C SER A 449 30.58 -3.40 -11.02
N PRO A 450 31.85 -2.96 -11.16
CA PRO A 450 32.28 -1.65 -10.67
C PRO A 450 31.39 -0.51 -11.21
N GLY A 451 31.07 0.47 -10.36
CA GLY A 451 30.19 1.60 -10.66
C GLY A 451 28.68 1.30 -10.53
N GLN A 452 28.30 0.05 -10.26
CA GLN A 452 26.91 -0.34 -10.04
C GLN A 452 26.45 0.05 -8.63
N VAL A 453 25.21 0.52 -8.49
CA VAL A 453 24.60 0.75 -7.18
C VAL A 453 24.01 -0.55 -6.67
N VAL A 454 24.42 -0.96 -5.47
CA VAL A 454 23.84 -2.09 -4.73
C VAL A 454 23.17 -1.59 -3.46
N THR A 455 22.08 -2.23 -3.05
CA THR A 455 21.30 -1.88 -1.87
C THR A 455 21.59 -2.88 -0.75
N LEU A 456 22.29 -2.43 0.29
CA LEU A 456 22.55 -3.24 1.48
C LEU A 456 21.40 -3.11 2.46
N THR A 457 20.80 -4.23 2.88
CA THR A 457 19.90 -4.27 4.02
C THR A 457 20.72 -4.51 5.27
N LEU A 458 20.69 -3.56 6.20
CA LEU A 458 21.51 -3.54 7.40
C LEU A 458 20.63 -3.71 8.62
N TRP A 459 21.06 -4.52 9.57
CA TRP A 459 20.69 -4.33 10.97
C TRP A 459 21.62 -3.28 11.56
N ARG A 460 21.07 -2.16 12.04
CA ARG A 460 21.80 -1.05 12.64
C ARG A 460 21.25 -0.77 14.03
N SER A 461 22.00 -1.17 15.05
CA SER A 461 21.63 -0.95 16.47
C SER A 461 20.20 -1.39 16.82
N GLY A 462 19.75 -2.54 16.32
CA GLY A 462 18.41 -3.09 16.58
C GLY A 462 17.34 -2.75 15.54
N VAL A 463 17.64 -1.89 14.56
CA VAL A 463 16.68 -1.45 13.54
C VAL A 463 17.17 -1.86 12.16
N THR A 464 16.29 -2.48 11.37
CA THR A 464 16.58 -2.78 9.97
C THR A 464 16.46 -1.51 9.13
N SER A 465 17.47 -1.24 8.31
CA SER A 465 17.50 -0.13 7.36
C SER A 465 18.11 -0.57 6.04
N SER A 466 17.99 0.25 5.00
CA SER A 466 18.61 0.00 3.70
C SER A 466 19.52 1.16 3.32
N VAL A 467 20.70 0.84 2.79
CA VAL A 467 21.71 1.79 2.35
C VAL A 467 22.12 1.46 0.92
N ALA A 468 22.05 2.44 0.04
CA ALA A 468 22.57 2.31 -1.32
C ALA A 468 24.08 2.61 -1.33
N VAL A 469 24.86 1.73 -1.95
CA VAL A 469 26.32 1.83 -2.06
C VAL A 469 26.69 1.73 -3.54
N THR A 470 27.43 2.70 -4.07
CA THR A 470 27.92 2.64 -5.46
C THR A 470 29.26 1.90 -5.47
N THR A 471 29.34 0.69 -6.01
CA THR A 471 30.59 -0.08 -6.03
C THR A 471 31.69 0.64 -6.81
N THR A 472 32.93 0.32 -6.48
CA THR A 472 34.13 0.76 -7.21
C THR A 472 34.98 -0.45 -7.61
N GLU A 473 36.11 -0.21 -8.25
CA GLU A 473 37.09 -1.24 -8.57
C GLU A 473 37.85 -1.67 -7.31
N ARG A 474 38.01 -2.98 -7.13
CA ARG A 474 38.88 -3.53 -6.10
C ARG A 474 40.32 -3.07 -6.36
N PRO A 475 41.05 -2.59 -5.33
CA PRO A 475 42.46 -2.28 -5.47
C PRO A 475 43.24 -3.48 -5.98
N PRO A 476 44.28 -3.27 -6.82
CA PRO A 476 45.05 -4.38 -7.36
C PRO A 476 45.69 -5.20 -6.23
N TYR A 477 45.77 -6.50 -6.43
CA TYR A 477 46.55 -7.37 -5.55
C TYR A 477 48.02 -6.97 -5.65
N LEU A 478 48.62 -6.63 -4.52
CA LEU A 478 50.06 -6.34 -4.42
C LEU A 478 50.74 -7.62 -3.90
N GLU A 479 51.53 -8.26 -4.76
CA GLU A 479 52.36 -9.43 -4.41
C GLU A 479 53.43 -9.13 -3.34
#